data_AF-X1D1P4-F1
#
_entry.id   AF-X1D1P4-F1
#
_cell.length_a   1.000
_cell.length_b   1.000
_cell.length_c   1.000
_cell.angle_alpha   90.00
_cell.angle_beta   90.00
_cell.angle_gamma   90.00
#
_symmetry.space_group_name_H-M   'P 1'
#
loop_
_entity.id
_entity.type
_entity.pdbx_description
1 polymer ?
#
loop_
_entity_poly.entity_id
_entity_poly.type
_entity_poly.pdbx_seq_one_letter_code
_entity_poly.pdbx_strand_id
1 'polypeptide(L)'
;MKSFFSDIKYNKPWQLIFACIITGIITICGFSTSIKAAEIDFPFYPGEKLTFQLKWSLIPAGKAVLEVLPMETIDGIKSYHFVMTAKTNSFVDIFYKYRSRIDAYTDIKMTHSILYKKKQRVGSKKKEVTVNFNWGKTNFTT
;
A
#
# COMPACT_ATOMS: atom_id res chain seq x y z
N MET A 1 -81.63 7.87 24.76
CA MET A 1 -81.46 9.35 24.74
C MET A 1 -80.11 9.67 25.38
N LYS A 2 -79.22 10.40 24.67
CA LYS A 2 -77.82 10.75 25.06
C LYS A 2 -76.88 9.53 25.26
N SER A 3 -75.55 9.64 25.13
CA SER A 3 -74.64 10.75 24.72
C SER A 3 -73.70 10.24 23.58
N PHE A 4 -72.95 11.00 22.77
CA PHE A 4 -72.20 12.27 22.87
C PHE A 4 -70.93 12.19 23.75
N PHE A 5 -69.77 12.57 23.17
CA PHE A 5 -68.39 12.22 23.59
C PHE A 5 -68.11 10.68 23.59
N SER A 6 -66.95 10.11 23.25
CA SER A 6 -65.63 10.57 22.76
C SER A 6 -64.81 9.28 22.36
N ASP A 7 -63.69 9.26 21.61
CA ASP A 7 -62.94 10.27 20.84
C ASP A 7 -62.07 9.63 19.71
N ILE A 8 -61.15 10.42 19.10
CA ILE A 8 -59.87 10.05 18.44
C ILE A 8 -59.69 8.55 18.05
N LYS A 9 -59.61 8.26 16.74
CA LYS A 9 -59.20 6.94 16.23
C LYS A 9 -57.78 6.57 16.70
N TYR A 10 -57.70 5.70 17.70
CA TYR A 10 -56.46 5.12 18.19
C TYR A 10 -55.85 4.18 17.12
N ASN A 11 -54.87 4.66 16.37
CA ASN A 11 -54.10 3.82 15.46
C ASN A 11 -53.30 2.79 16.27
N LYS A 12 -53.53 1.50 16.01
CA LYS A 12 -52.90 0.41 16.76
C LYS A 12 -51.37 0.52 16.62
N PRO A 13 -50.60 0.49 17.72
CA PRO A 13 -49.19 0.90 17.71
C PRO A 13 -48.33 0.10 16.75
N TRP A 14 -48.67 -1.17 16.51
CA TRP A 14 -47.99 -2.01 15.53
C TRP A 14 -48.05 -1.48 14.10
N GLN A 15 -49.09 -0.76 13.68
CA GLN A 15 -49.18 -0.24 12.31
C GLN A 15 -48.19 0.90 12.06
N LEU A 16 -47.91 1.71 13.09
CA LEU A 16 -46.84 2.73 13.03
C LEU A 16 -45.46 2.05 12.99
N ILE A 17 -45.26 0.99 13.77
CA ILE A 17 -44.00 0.21 13.76
C ILE A 17 -43.74 -0.43 12.39
N PHE A 18 -44.74 -1.09 11.79
CA PHE A 18 -44.61 -1.66 10.44
C PHE A 18 -44.40 -0.60 9.36
N ALA A 19 -45.05 0.57 9.47
CA ALA A 19 -44.81 1.68 8.55
C ALA A 19 -43.37 2.21 8.65
N CYS A 20 -42.83 2.38 9.86
CA CYS A 20 -41.43 2.79 10.07
C CYS A 20 -40.41 1.77 9.55
N ILE A 21 -40.70 0.47 9.65
CA ILE A 21 -39.83 -0.58 9.10
C ILE A 21 -39.85 -0.53 7.56
N ILE A 22 -41.04 -0.39 6.94
CA ILE A 22 -41.19 -0.23 5.49
C ILE A 22 -40.43 1.01 4.97
N THR A 23 -40.58 2.18 5.62
CA THR A 23 -39.88 3.40 5.19
C THR A 23 -38.37 3.31 5.40
N GLY A 24 -37.90 2.65 6.46
CA GLY A 24 -36.49 2.36 6.68
C GLY A 24 -35.88 1.53 5.55
N ILE A 25 -36.54 0.45 5.13
CA ILE A 25 -36.08 -0.41 4.04
C ILE A 25 -36.05 0.34 2.69
N ILE A 26 -37.09 1.12 2.38
CA ILE A 26 -37.14 1.91 1.14
C ILE A 26 -36.01 2.96 1.10
N THR A 27 -35.68 3.58 2.23
CA THR A 27 -34.61 4.59 2.31
C THR A 27 -33.22 3.97 2.09
N ILE A 28 -33.01 2.72 2.52
CA ILE A 28 -31.73 2.00 2.34
C ILE A 28 -31.47 1.66 0.87
N CYS A 29 -32.50 1.31 0.09
CA CYS A 29 -32.33 1.03 -1.35
C CYS A 29 -32.15 2.29 -2.22
N GLY A 30 -32.58 3.48 -1.75
CA GLY A 30 -32.50 4.72 -2.51
C GLY A 30 -31.10 5.31 -2.65
N PHE A 31 -30.18 5.01 -1.72
CA PHE A 31 -28.82 5.57 -1.68
C PHE A 31 -27.79 4.74 -2.49
N SER A 32 -28.07 4.53 -3.77
CA SER A 32 -27.07 4.02 -4.73
C SER A 32 -26.04 5.11 -5.06
N THR A 33 -25.10 5.36 -4.15
CA THR A 33 -23.95 6.22 -4.46
C THR A 33 -23.07 5.52 -5.50
N SER A 34 -22.93 6.13 -6.69
CA SER A 34 -21.93 5.69 -7.65
C SER A 34 -20.54 6.06 -7.13
N ILE A 35 -19.94 5.15 -6.36
CA ILE A 35 -18.53 5.24 -5.97
C ILE A 35 -17.70 5.08 -7.25
N LYS A 36 -17.35 6.21 -7.87
CA LYS A 36 -16.38 6.28 -8.95
C LYS A 36 -15.07 5.75 -8.37
N ALA A 37 -14.56 4.64 -8.88
CA ALA A 37 -13.28 4.12 -8.44
C ALA A 37 -12.25 5.24 -8.58
N ALA A 38 -11.51 5.51 -7.49
CA ALA A 38 -10.40 6.45 -7.53
C ALA A 38 -9.44 5.99 -8.63
N GLU A 39 -8.92 6.94 -9.40
CA GLU A 39 -7.79 6.61 -10.27
C GLU A 39 -6.64 6.09 -9.40
N ILE A 40 -5.86 5.16 -9.94
CA ILE A 40 -4.71 4.58 -9.24
C ILE A 40 -3.62 5.65 -9.22
N ASP A 41 -3.76 6.59 -8.28
CA ASP A 41 -2.71 7.49 -7.86
C ASP A 41 -1.65 6.63 -7.16
N PHE A 42 -0.50 6.47 -7.82
CA PHE A 42 0.58 5.68 -7.25
C PHE A 42 1.17 6.47 -6.08
N PRO A 43 1.35 5.86 -4.89
CA PRO A 43 1.80 6.56 -3.69
C PRO A 43 3.30 6.93 -3.72
N PHE A 44 3.92 6.95 -4.91
CA PHE A 44 5.34 7.19 -5.13
C PHE A 44 5.61 8.03 -6.38
N TYR A 45 6.32 9.13 -6.21
CA TYR A 45 6.67 10.09 -7.27
C TYR A 45 8.19 10.29 -7.39
N PRO A 46 8.76 10.40 -8.61
CA PRO A 46 10.18 10.69 -8.79
C PRO A 46 10.62 11.97 -8.05
N GLY A 47 11.69 11.87 -7.27
CA GLY A 47 12.19 12.90 -6.36
C GLY A 47 11.88 12.64 -4.88
N GLU A 48 10.96 11.72 -4.56
CA GLU A 48 10.64 11.38 -3.18
C GLU A 48 11.74 10.61 -2.45
N LYS A 49 11.79 10.81 -1.12
CA LYS A 49 12.81 10.25 -0.23
C LYS A 49 12.27 9.91 1.14
N LEU A 50 12.08 8.62 1.40
CA LEU A 50 11.58 8.09 2.67
C LEU A 50 12.76 7.59 3.51
N THR A 51 12.97 8.16 4.70
CA THR A 51 14.08 7.79 5.60
C THR A 51 13.55 7.04 6.82
N PHE A 52 14.03 5.82 7.02
CA PHE A 52 13.62 4.92 8.09
C PHE A 52 14.74 4.75 9.13
N GLN A 53 14.37 4.73 10.42
CA GLN A 53 15.29 4.36 11.50
C GLN A 53 15.23 2.83 11.72
N LEU A 54 16.37 2.17 11.58
CA LEU A 54 16.47 0.73 11.88
C LEU A 54 16.78 0.57 13.36
N LYS A 55 16.00 -0.25 14.07
CA LYS A 55 16.22 -0.59 15.48
C LYS A 55 16.18 -2.11 15.68
N TRP A 56 16.91 -2.60 16.67
CA TRP A 56 16.69 -3.91 17.27
C TRP A 56 16.02 -3.70 18.63
N SER A 57 14.73 -4.00 18.72
CA SER A 57 13.88 -3.55 19.84
C SER A 57 14.01 -2.02 20.03
N LEU A 58 14.44 -1.55 21.20
CA LEU A 58 14.66 -0.14 21.49
C LEU A 58 16.02 0.41 20.99
N ILE A 59 16.99 -0.47 20.68
CA ILE A 59 18.38 -0.09 20.36
C ILE A 59 18.47 0.37 18.90
N PRO A 60 18.87 1.62 18.61
CA PRO A 60 19.10 2.06 17.24
C PRO A 60 20.25 1.29 16.59
N ALA A 61 19.98 0.65 15.45
CA ALA A 61 20.94 -0.15 14.71
C ALA A 61 21.47 0.57 13.44
N GLY A 62 20.66 1.44 12.83
CA GLY A 62 21.04 2.07 11.56
C GLY A 62 19.96 2.96 10.94
N LYS A 63 20.12 3.22 9.65
CA LYS A 63 19.12 3.92 8.81
C LYS A 63 18.97 3.19 7.48
N ALA A 64 17.74 3.17 6.97
CA ALA A 64 17.45 2.86 5.58
C ALA A 64 16.85 4.09 4.89
N VAL A 65 17.07 4.22 3.58
CA VAL A 65 16.54 5.32 2.76
C VAL A 65 16.03 4.73 1.46
N LEU A 66 14.74 4.91 1.18
CA LEU A 66 14.12 4.64 -0.10
C LEU A 66 14.02 5.96 -0.89
N GLU A 67 14.57 5.99 -2.09
CA GLU A 67 14.51 7.11 -3.02
C GLU A 67 13.82 6.66 -4.30
N VAL A 68 12.92 7.49 -4.83
CA VAL A 68 12.32 7.30 -6.16
C VAL A 68 13.12 8.16 -7.12
N LEU A 69 13.98 7.54 -7.93
CA LEU A 69 14.81 8.26 -8.89
C LEU A 69 14.02 8.58 -10.18
N PRO A 70 14.53 9.46 -11.06
CA PRO A 70 13.95 9.67 -12.38
C PRO A 70 13.72 8.35 -13.12
N MET A 71 12.60 8.26 -13.84
CA MET A 71 12.25 7.04 -14.58
C MET A 71 13.31 6.72 -15.64
N GLU A 72 13.75 5.46 -15.69
CA GLU A 72 14.69 4.94 -16.69
C GLU A 72 13.95 4.01 -17.68
N THR A 73 14.48 3.84 -18.89
CA THR A 73 13.98 2.83 -19.84
C THR A 73 14.87 1.60 -19.75
N ILE A 74 14.31 0.48 -19.27
CA ILE A 74 15.00 -0.81 -19.14
C ILE A 74 14.41 -1.77 -20.16
N ASP A 75 15.26 -2.33 -21.03
CA ASP A 75 14.86 -3.28 -22.09
C ASP A 75 13.69 -2.79 -22.97
N GLY A 76 13.65 -1.49 -23.25
CA GLY A 76 12.58 -0.82 -24.02
C GLY A 76 11.35 -0.42 -23.20
N ILE A 77 11.25 -0.83 -21.93
CA ILE A 77 10.13 -0.54 -21.04
C ILE A 77 10.46 0.67 -20.16
N LYS A 78 9.67 1.74 -20.27
CA LYS A 78 9.73 2.87 -19.33
C LYS A 78 9.39 2.38 -17.92
N SER A 79 10.26 2.66 -16.96
CA SER A 79 10.25 2.02 -15.65
C SER A 79 10.39 3.03 -14.52
N TYR A 80 9.73 2.78 -13.39
CA TYR A 80 10.11 3.43 -12.13
C TYR A 80 11.48 2.90 -11.68
N HIS A 81 12.30 3.75 -11.05
CA HIS A 81 13.59 3.37 -10.49
C HIS A 81 13.60 3.64 -8.98
N PHE A 82 13.42 2.58 -8.20
CA PHE A 82 13.49 2.65 -6.74
C PHE A 82 14.90 2.30 -6.26
N VAL A 83 15.47 3.14 -5.41
CA VAL A 83 16.76 2.90 -4.77
C VAL A 83 16.59 2.81 -3.26
N MET A 84 16.81 1.61 -2.71
CA MET A 84 16.84 1.38 -1.27
C MET A 84 18.29 1.23 -0.81
N THR A 85 18.77 2.17 0.01
CA THR A 85 20.07 2.06 0.70
C THR A 85 19.85 1.73 2.18
N ALA A 86 20.74 0.92 2.76
CA ALA A 86 20.71 0.66 4.19
C ALA A 86 22.13 0.61 4.77
N LYS A 87 22.30 1.23 5.94
CA LYS A 87 23.57 1.29 6.67
C LYS A 87 23.36 1.20 8.17
N THR A 88 24.22 0.43 8.84
CA THR A 88 24.38 0.47 10.29
C THR A 88 24.89 1.84 10.76
N ASN A 89 24.62 2.17 12.02
CA ASN A 89 25.13 3.39 12.67
C ASN A 89 26.55 3.17 13.21
N SER A 90 27.20 4.24 13.71
CA SER A 90 28.58 4.19 14.18
C SER A 90 28.82 3.21 15.33
N PHE A 91 27.82 2.94 16.18
CA PHE A 91 27.93 1.98 17.29
C PHE A 91 27.91 0.54 16.77
N VAL A 92 26.90 0.18 15.96
CA VAL A 92 26.80 -1.18 15.39
C VAL A 92 27.89 -1.44 14.34
N ASP A 93 28.39 -0.42 13.65
CA ASP A 93 29.49 -0.53 12.69
C ASP A 93 30.77 -1.14 13.27
N ILE A 94 31.04 -0.95 14.56
CA ILE A 94 32.21 -1.51 15.27
C ILE A 94 32.17 -3.04 15.24
N PHE A 95 31.00 -3.62 15.52
CA PHE A 95 30.79 -5.07 15.55
C PHE A 95 30.45 -5.63 14.16
N TYR A 96 29.68 -4.90 13.37
CA TYR A 96 29.12 -5.39 12.11
C TYR A 96 28.78 -4.25 11.13
N LYS A 97 29.81 -3.77 10.41
CA LYS A 97 29.63 -2.76 9.36
C LYS A 97 28.83 -3.31 8.17
N TYR A 98 27.54 -2.99 8.12
CA TYR A 98 26.63 -3.31 7.03
C TYR A 98 26.44 -2.12 6.09
N ARG A 99 26.57 -2.34 4.78
CA ARG A 99 26.22 -1.36 3.74
C ARG A 99 25.53 -2.09 2.59
N SER A 100 24.33 -1.66 2.20
CA SER A 100 23.69 -2.14 0.97
C SER A 100 23.09 -1.03 0.15
N ARG A 101 23.01 -1.29 -1.15
CA ARG A 101 22.19 -0.59 -2.13
C ARG A 101 21.41 -1.65 -2.92
N ILE A 102 20.12 -1.42 -3.07
CA ILE A 102 19.22 -2.18 -3.93
C ILE A 102 18.67 -1.17 -4.94
N ASP A 103 18.77 -1.50 -6.22
CA ASP A 103 18.13 -0.78 -7.32
C ASP A 103 17.05 -1.72 -7.88
N ALA A 104 15.79 -1.29 -7.83
CA ALA A 104 14.64 -2.07 -8.27
C ALA A 104 13.86 -1.28 -9.31
N TYR A 105 13.49 -1.96 -10.39
CA TYR A 105 12.80 -1.37 -11.53
C TYR A 105 11.48 -2.09 -11.77
N THR A 106 10.41 -1.33 -11.96
CA THR A 106 9.06 -1.83 -12.25
C THR A 106 8.46 -1.10 -13.45
N ASP A 107 7.49 -1.70 -14.11
CA ASP A 107 6.73 -1.02 -15.17
C ASP A 107 5.99 0.23 -14.63
N ILE A 108 5.57 1.12 -15.54
CA ILE A 108 4.84 2.35 -15.17
C ILE A 108 3.49 2.10 -14.45
N LYS A 109 2.91 0.89 -14.54
CA LYS A 109 1.69 0.54 -13.80
C LYS A 109 1.97 -0.17 -12.47
N MET A 110 3.26 -0.33 -12.10
CA MET A 110 3.73 -1.07 -10.92
C MET A 110 3.12 -2.47 -10.78
N THR A 111 2.83 -3.13 -11.90
CA THR A 111 2.25 -4.47 -11.94
C THR A 111 3.29 -5.57 -11.82
N HIS A 112 4.53 -5.31 -12.25
CA HIS A 112 5.61 -6.29 -12.21
C HIS A 112 7.01 -5.66 -12.14
N SER A 113 7.93 -6.37 -11.51
CA SER A 113 9.36 -6.03 -11.54
C SER A 113 9.97 -6.39 -12.90
N ILE A 114 10.86 -5.54 -13.41
CA ILE A 114 11.60 -5.77 -14.66
C ILE A 114 13.04 -6.18 -14.35
N LEU A 115 13.67 -5.45 -13.42
CA LEU A 115 15.07 -5.63 -13.06
C LEU A 115 15.28 -5.37 -11.56
N TYR A 116 16.07 -6.23 -10.92
CA TYR A 116 16.50 -6.04 -9.54
C TYR A 116 18.02 -6.23 -9.45
N LYS A 117 18.71 -5.26 -8.88
CA LYS A 117 20.15 -5.30 -8.59
C LYS A 117 20.34 -5.07 -7.10
N LYS A 118 21.14 -5.90 -6.43
CA LYS A 118 21.50 -5.75 -5.01
C LYS A 118 23.01 -5.85 -4.84
N LYS A 119 23.60 -4.79 -4.30
CA LYS A 119 25.00 -4.73 -3.84
C LYS A 119 24.99 -4.67 -2.31
N GLN A 120 25.63 -5.65 -1.67
CA GLN A 120 25.70 -5.76 -0.21
C GLN A 120 27.15 -5.99 0.24
N ARG A 121 27.60 -5.22 1.22
CA ARG A 121 28.86 -5.39 1.93
C ARG A 121 28.61 -5.58 3.43
N VAL A 122 29.28 -6.57 4.00
CA VAL A 122 29.17 -7.02 5.38
C VAL A 122 30.59 -7.20 5.92
N GLY A 123 31.08 -6.24 6.70
CA GLY A 123 32.50 -6.20 7.06
C GLY A 123 33.36 -6.24 5.79
N SER A 124 34.18 -7.29 5.65
CA SER A 124 34.98 -7.54 4.45
C SER A 124 34.21 -8.25 3.32
N LYS A 125 33.17 -9.05 3.64
CA LYS A 125 32.41 -9.85 2.67
C LYS A 125 31.60 -8.95 1.74
N LYS A 126 31.53 -9.31 0.46
CA LYS A 126 30.72 -8.64 -0.57
C LYS A 126 29.79 -9.68 -1.21
N LYS A 127 28.57 -9.29 -1.54
CA LYS A 127 27.62 -10.07 -2.35
C LYS A 127 26.94 -9.13 -3.34
N GLU A 128 26.90 -9.55 -4.60
CA GLU A 128 26.16 -8.88 -5.66
C GLU A 128 25.15 -9.88 -6.24
N VAL A 129 23.95 -9.39 -6.58
CA VAL A 129 22.87 -10.17 -7.16
C VAL A 129 22.19 -9.31 -8.22
N THR A 130 21.98 -9.86 -9.41
CA THR A 130 21.17 -9.27 -10.47
C THR A 130 20.11 -10.27 -10.87
N VAL A 131 18.86 -9.83 -10.97
CA VAL A 131 17.71 -10.62 -11.41
C VAL A 131 17.01 -9.85 -12.52
N ASN A 132 17.00 -10.42 -13.72
CA ASN A 132 16.20 -9.94 -14.85
C ASN A 132 14.89 -10.76 -14.84
N PHE A 133 13.73 -10.12 -14.75
CA PHE A 133 12.46 -10.82 -14.65
C PHE A 133 11.88 -11.08 -16.04
N ASN A 134 11.68 -12.35 -16.39
CA ASN A 134 11.06 -12.75 -17.65
C ASN A 134 9.68 -13.37 -17.40
N TRP A 135 8.65 -12.53 -17.40
CA TRP A 135 7.25 -12.94 -17.18
C TRP A 135 6.65 -13.78 -18.30
N GLY A 136 7.32 -13.87 -19.47
CA GLY A 136 6.94 -14.75 -20.57
C GLY A 136 7.39 -16.20 -20.41
N LYS A 137 8.11 -16.55 -19.34
CA LYS A 137 8.58 -17.91 -19.05
C LYS A 137 8.00 -18.43 -17.73
N THR A 138 6.92 -19.20 -17.82
CA THR A 138 6.24 -19.83 -16.67
C THR A 138 6.94 -21.07 -16.10
N ASN A 139 8.16 -21.38 -16.58
CA ASN A 139 8.90 -22.59 -16.19
C ASN A 139 10.05 -22.22 -15.26
N PHE A 140 9.84 -22.40 -13.96
CA PHE A 140 10.90 -22.34 -12.95
C PHE A 140 11.53 -23.73 -12.81
N THR A 141 12.75 -23.91 -13.31
CA THR A 141 13.55 -25.10 -12.99
C THR A 141 14.31 -24.85 -11.70
N THR A 142 14.09 -25.71 -10.71
CA THR A 142 14.77 -25.72 -9.40
C THR A 142 16.19 -26.26 -9.52
#